data_AF-A0A6G7YBZ9-F1
#
_entry.id   AF-A0A6G7YBZ9-F1
#
_cell.length_a   1.000
_cell.length_b   1.000
_cell.length_c   1.000
_cell.angle_alpha   90.00
_cell.angle_beta   90.00
_cell.angle_gamma   90.00
#
_symmetry.space_group_name_H-M   'P 1'
#
loop_
_entity.id
_entity.type
_entity.pdbx_description
1 polymer ?
#
loop_
_entity_poly.entity_id
_entity_poly.type
_entity_poly.pdbx_seq_one_letter_code
_entity_poly.pdbx_strand_id
1 'polypeptide(L)'
;MTTQVRGHRTTTGSARAGSVTLALGVLFAAAVAFTYVLSLSDVVDPPTWLRAIGLVWLPVGLFGVPVGYAVAREGEGRDRGRVGVLVAVVGLLAFVGLVVAIG
;
A
#
# COMPACT_ATOMS: atom_id res chain seq x y z
N MET A 1 7.02 -26.64 36.23
CA MET A 1 8.08 -25.73 35.75
C MET A 1 8.20 -25.96 34.25
N THR A 2 7.32 -25.32 33.48
CA THR A 2 7.13 -25.57 32.03
C THR A 2 7.57 -24.34 31.26
N THR A 3 8.53 -24.56 30.37
CA THR A 3 9.26 -23.58 29.59
C THR A 3 8.38 -22.91 28.53
N GLN A 4 7.89 -21.71 28.83
CA GLN A 4 7.44 -20.74 27.82
C GLN A 4 8.67 -20.18 27.07
N VAL A 5 9.13 -20.86 26.02
CA VAL A 5 10.23 -20.37 25.15
C VAL A 5 9.74 -20.14 23.71
N ARG A 6 8.43 -20.01 23.49
CA ARG A 6 7.82 -19.92 22.16
C ARG A 6 6.94 -18.67 22.01
N GLY A 7 7.48 -17.48 22.27
CA GLY A 7 6.68 -16.23 22.24
C GLY A 7 7.26 -15.03 21.48
N HIS A 8 8.57 -14.99 21.19
CA HIS A 8 9.19 -13.73 20.71
C HIS A 8 9.41 -13.61 19.19
N ARG A 9 9.43 -14.71 18.43
CA ARG A 9 9.68 -14.62 16.97
C ARG A 9 8.43 -14.26 16.17
N THR A 10 7.25 -14.64 16.65
CA THR A 10 5.97 -14.40 15.96
C THR A 10 5.52 -12.95 16.07
N THR A 11 5.80 -12.28 17.19
CA THR A 11 5.46 -10.86 17.42
C THR A 11 6.24 -9.93 16.49
N THR A 12 7.55 -10.15 16.35
CA THR A 12 8.43 -9.30 15.52
C THR A 12 8.10 -9.42 14.02
N GLY A 13 7.79 -10.64 13.55
CA GLY A 13 7.42 -10.89 12.15
C GLY A 13 6.10 -10.22 11.75
N SER A 14 5.06 -10.37 12.58
CA SER A 14 3.76 -9.72 12.37
C SER A 14 3.89 -8.19 12.40
N ALA A 15 4.65 -7.63 13.35
CA ALA A 15 4.86 -6.18 13.45
C ALA A 15 5.53 -5.60 12.19
N ARG A 16 6.55 -6.28 11.64
CA ARG A 16 7.20 -5.90 10.38
C ARG A 16 6.23 -6.00 9.21
N ALA A 17 5.46 -7.09 9.11
CA ALA A 17 4.47 -7.26 8.05
C ALA A 17 3.39 -6.15 8.09
N GLY A 18 2.94 -5.75 9.28
CA GLY A 18 2.02 -4.63 9.46
C GLY A 18 2.61 -3.31 8.96
N SER A 19 3.85 -3.01 9.30
CA SER A 19 4.55 -1.80 8.80
C SER A 19 4.76 -1.82 7.28
N VAL A 20 5.11 -2.97 6.70
CA VAL A 20 5.27 -3.14 5.25
C VAL A 20 3.92 -2.93 4.55
N THR A 21 2.84 -3.48 5.09
CA THR A 21 1.48 -3.29 4.56
C THR A 21 1.08 -1.82 4.56
N LEU A 22 1.39 -1.11 5.65
CA LEU A 22 1.14 0.33 5.75
C LEU A 22 1.97 1.13 4.73
N ALA A 23 3.26 0.82 4.59
CA ALA A 23 4.12 1.46 3.59
C ALA A 23 3.61 1.23 2.16
N LEU A 24 3.17 0.01 1.84
CA LEU A 24 2.58 -0.32 0.53
C LEU A 24 1.27 0.42 0.28
N GLY A 25 0.42 0.56 1.31
CA GLY A 25 -0.81 1.34 1.20
C GLY A 25 -0.54 2.82 0.93
N VAL A 26 0.44 3.41 1.63
CA VAL A 26 0.86 4.80 1.41
C VAL A 26 1.47 4.99 0.02
N LEU A 27 2.34 4.06 -0.41
CA LEU A 27 2.93 4.09 -1.76
C LEU A 27 1.86 3.99 -2.85
N PHE A 28 0.84 3.15 -2.65
CA PHE A 28 -0.29 3.07 -3.57
C PHE A 28 -1.04 4.40 -3.66
N ALA A 29 -1.39 5.00 -2.51
CA ALA A 29 -2.07 6.29 -2.48
C ALA A 29 -1.23 7.41 -3.15
N ALA A 30 0.09 7.40 -2.92
CA ALA A 30 1.01 8.33 -3.58
C ALA A 30 1.07 8.11 -5.10
N ALA A 31 1.04 6.87 -5.56
CA ALA A 31 0.99 6.54 -6.99
C ALA A 31 -0.31 7.05 -7.63
N VAL A 32 -1.45 6.89 -6.95
CA VAL A 32 -2.75 7.43 -7.43
C VAL A 32 -2.73 8.95 -7.49
N ALA A 33 -2.19 9.61 -6.47
CA ALA A 33 -2.03 11.07 -6.47
C ALA A 33 -1.09 11.53 -7.61
N PHE A 34 -0.01 10.78 -7.88
CA PHE A 34 0.87 11.05 -9.01
C PHE A 34 0.14 10.87 -10.34
N THR A 35 -0.66 9.81 -10.51
CA THR A 35 -1.51 9.62 -11.70
C THR A 35 -2.50 10.77 -11.89
N TYR A 36 -3.09 11.27 -10.81
CA TYR A 36 -3.94 12.46 -10.86
C TYR A 36 -3.16 13.68 -11.35
N VAL A 37 -1.96 13.95 -10.84
CA VAL A 37 -1.11 15.04 -11.32
C VAL A 37 -0.78 14.87 -12.82
N LEU A 38 -0.50 13.64 -13.27
CA LEU A 38 -0.27 13.37 -14.69
C LEU A 38 -1.50 13.61 -15.56
N SER A 39 -2.71 13.39 -15.03
CA SER A 39 -3.95 13.70 -15.77
C SER A 39 -4.20 15.21 -15.93
N LEU A 40 -3.55 16.04 -15.11
CA LEU A 40 -3.53 17.49 -15.25
C LEU A 40 -2.45 17.94 -16.25
N SER A 41 -2.16 17.13 -17.27
CA SER A 41 -1.01 17.25 -18.19
C SER A 41 -0.89 18.59 -18.91
N ASP A 42 -1.95 19.38 -18.93
CA ASP A 42 -1.92 20.77 -19.41
C ASP A 42 -0.98 21.68 -18.58
N VAL A 43 -0.58 21.22 -17.39
CA VAL A 43 0.24 21.96 -16.42
C VAL A 43 1.62 21.31 -16.19
N VAL A 44 1.74 19.99 -16.32
CA VAL A 44 2.97 19.25 -15.97
C VAL A 44 3.24 18.15 -17.00
N ASP A 45 4.37 18.25 -17.72
CA ASP A 45 4.81 17.23 -18.68
C ASP A 45 6.13 16.58 -18.21
N PRO A 46 6.06 15.54 -17.35
CA PRO A 46 7.26 14.91 -16.82
C PRO A 46 7.86 13.91 -17.81
N PRO A 47 9.18 13.68 -17.74
CA PRO A 47 9.87 12.77 -18.64
C PRO A 47 9.36 11.33 -18.49
N THR A 48 9.39 10.57 -19.59
CA THR A 48 8.78 9.23 -19.70
C THR A 48 9.26 8.24 -18.63
N TRP A 49 10.53 8.31 -18.23
CA TRP A 49 11.08 7.43 -17.18
C TRP A 49 10.42 7.69 -15.81
N LEU A 50 10.06 8.95 -15.51
CA LEU A 50 9.40 9.30 -14.25
C LEU A 50 7.96 8.78 -14.23
N ARG A 51 7.26 8.88 -15.38
CA ARG A 51 5.91 8.30 -15.55
C ARG A 51 5.93 6.79 -15.32
N ALA A 52 6.90 6.09 -15.90
CA ALA A 52 7.04 4.64 -15.74
C ALA A 52 7.27 4.23 -14.28
N ILE A 53 8.17 4.93 -13.57
CA ILE A 53 8.42 4.65 -12.14
C ILE A 53 7.15 4.84 -11.32
N GLY A 54 6.42 5.93 -11.52
CA GLY A 54 5.18 6.20 -10.80
C GLY A 54 4.11 5.14 -11.04
N LEU A 55 3.95 4.69 -12.29
CA LEU A 55 2.93 3.71 -12.67
C LEU A 55 3.24 2.29 -12.17
N VAL A 56 4.52 1.91 -12.04
CA VAL A 56 4.92 0.60 -11.49
C VAL A 56 4.45 0.42 -10.05
N TRP A 57 4.30 1.49 -9.28
CA TRP A 57 3.83 1.41 -7.89
C TRP A 57 2.34 1.07 -7.76
N LEU A 58 1.52 1.27 -8.80
CA LEU A 58 0.11 0.91 -8.79
C LEU A 58 -0.10 -0.61 -8.58
N PRO A 59 0.43 -1.52 -9.43
CA PRO A 59 0.27 -2.95 -9.21
C PRO A 59 0.97 -3.41 -7.91
N VAL A 60 2.13 -2.84 -7.57
CA VAL A 60 2.86 -3.19 -6.34
C VAL A 60 2.03 -2.89 -5.09
N GLY A 61 1.40 -1.71 -5.05
CA GLY A 61 0.50 -1.33 -3.96
C GLY A 61 -0.78 -2.17 -3.93
N LEU A 62 -1.40 -2.36 -5.08
CA LEU A 62 -2.67 -3.10 -5.21
C LEU A 62 -2.56 -4.56 -4.76
N PHE A 63 -1.50 -5.26 -5.19
CA PHE A 63 -1.29 -6.67 -4.85
C PHE A 63 -0.51 -6.86 -3.54
N GLY A 64 0.41 -5.94 -3.23
CA GLY A 64 1.26 -6.03 -2.05
C GLY A 64 0.50 -5.84 -0.73
N VAL A 65 -0.53 -4.98 -0.70
CA VAL A 65 -1.29 -4.70 0.51
C VAL A 65 -2.11 -5.91 1.01
N PRO A 66 -2.89 -6.63 0.18
CA PRO A 66 -3.59 -7.84 0.60
C PRO A 66 -2.63 -8.93 1.11
N VAL A 67 -1.50 -9.12 0.43
CA VAL A 67 -0.48 -10.12 0.79
C VAL A 67 0.17 -9.76 2.13
N GLY A 68 0.57 -8.50 2.30
CA GLY A 68 1.15 -8.01 3.56
C GLY A 68 0.18 -8.16 4.73
N TYR A 69 -1.09 -7.83 4.52
CA TYR A 69 -2.12 -7.97 5.56
C TYR A 69 -2.40 -9.42 5.91
N ALA A 70 -2.42 -10.33 4.93
CA ALA A 70 -2.61 -11.76 5.17
C ALA A 70 -1.56 -12.33 6.13
N VAL A 71 -0.32 -11.82 6.07
CA VAL A 71 0.76 -12.18 6.99
C VAL A 71 0.67 -11.42 8.32
N ALA A 72 0.22 -10.16 8.31
CA ALA A 72 0.12 -9.33 9.52
C ALA A 72 -1.05 -9.69 10.44
N ARG A 73 -2.12 -10.32 9.91
CA ARG A 73 -3.42 -10.50 10.60
C ARG A 73 -3.38 -11.33 11.89
N GLU A 74 -2.34 -12.13 12.10
CA GLU A 74 -2.24 -13.11 13.20
C GLU A 74 -1.42 -12.61 14.42
N GLY A 75 -1.03 -11.34 14.47
CA GLY A 75 -0.24 -10.81 15.59
C GLY A 75 -0.39 -9.30 15.85
N GLU A 76 0.53 -8.74 16.63
CA GLU A 76 0.53 -7.33 17.08
C GLU A 76 0.55 -6.31 15.92
N GLY A 77 0.96 -6.72 14.72
CA GLY A 77 0.95 -5.88 13.52
C GLY A 77 -0.43 -5.70 12.89
N ARG A 78 -1.48 -6.35 13.41
CA ARG A 78 -2.82 -6.37 12.80
C ARG A 78 -3.42 -4.99 12.63
N ASP A 79 -3.32 -4.10 13.61
CA ASP A 79 -3.93 -2.78 13.54
C ASP A 79 -3.20 -1.86 12.53
N ARG A 80 -1.87 -1.92 12.47
CA ARG A 80 -1.10 -1.22 11.41
C ARG A 80 -1.42 -1.77 10.03
N GLY A 81 -1.53 -3.11 9.92
CA GLY A 81 -1.94 -3.77 8.68
C GLY A 81 -3.34 -3.32 8.23
N ARG A 82 -4.30 -3.23 9.15
CA ARG A 82 -5.66 -2.71 8.87
C ARG A 82 -5.62 -1.29 8.37
N VAL A 83 -4.86 -0.40 9.01
CA VAL A 83 -4.71 0.99 8.56
C VAL A 83 -4.12 1.03 7.15
N GLY A 84 -3.09 0.23 6.87
CA GLY A 84 -2.51 0.11 5.53
C GLY A 84 -3.52 -0.34 4.47
N VAL A 85 -4.34 -1.35 4.79
CA VAL A 85 -5.44 -1.80 3.91
C VAL A 85 -6.46 -0.69 3.71
N LEU A 86 -6.83 0.03 4.76
CA LEU A 86 -7.83 1.10 4.70
C LEU A 86 -7.35 2.25 3.80
N VAL A 87 -6.09 2.66 3.94
CA VAL A 87 -5.43 3.63 3.05
C VAL A 87 -5.43 3.14 1.60
N ALA A 88 -5.10 1.86 1.36
CA ALA A 88 -5.10 1.30 0.03
C ALA A 88 -6.51 1.26 -0.61
N VAL A 89 -7.54 0.92 0.16
CA VAL A 89 -8.94 0.94 -0.28
C VAL A 89 -9.38 2.35 -0.65
N VAL A 90 -9.05 3.36 0.18
CA VAL A 90 -9.33 4.76 -0.14
C VAL A 90 -8.61 5.18 -1.42
N GLY A 91 -7.34 4.83 -1.57
CA GLY A 91 -6.59 5.06 -2.81
C GLY A 91 -7.22 4.37 -4.02
N LEU A 92 -7.76 3.16 -3.86
CA LEU A 92 -8.36 2.39 -4.95
C LEU A 92 -9.66 3.04 -5.40
N LEU A 93 -10.51 3.45 -4.47
CA LEU A 93 -11.74 4.17 -4.78
C LEU A 93 -11.44 5.50 -5.49
N ALA A 94 -10.41 6.24 -5.04
CA ALA A 94 -9.96 7.45 -5.71
C ALA A 94 -9.46 7.17 -7.13
N PHE A 95 -8.68 6.11 -7.32
CA PHE A 95 -8.20 5.71 -8.64
C PHE A 95 -9.35 5.33 -9.59
N VAL A 96 -10.31 4.53 -9.12
CA VAL A 96 -11.50 4.18 -9.91
C VAL A 96 -12.30 5.43 -10.28
N GLY A 97 -12.52 6.34 -9.33
CA GLY A 97 -13.17 7.62 -9.60
C GLY A 97 -12.42 8.46 -10.64
N LEU A 98 -11.09 8.50 -10.57
CA LEU A 98 -10.25 9.19 -11.54
C LEU A 98 -10.39 8.58 -12.94
N VAL A 99 -10.31 7.26 -13.06
CA VAL A 99 -10.46 6.56 -14.35
C VAL A 99 -11.84 6.81 -14.95
N VAL A 100 -12.90 6.80 -14.15
CA VAL A 100 -14.28 7.09 -14.59
C VAL A 100 -14.46 8.56 -14.99
N ALA A 101 -13.72 9.49 -14.39
CA ALA A 101 -13.81 10.91 -14.74
C ALA A 101 -13.07 11.25 -16.05
N ILE A 102 -12.02 10.48 -16.38
CA ILE A 102 -11.17 10.70 -17.57
C ILE A 102 -11.64 9.88 -18.77
N GLY A 103 -12.17 8.67 -18.54
CA GLY A 103 -12.65 7.75 -19.57
C GLY A 103 -14.10 7.98 -19.97
#